data_AF-Q96EV8-F1
#
_entry.id   AF-Q96EV8-F1
#
_cell.length_a   1.000
_cell.length_b   1.000
_cell.length_c   1.000
_cell.angle_alpha   90.00
_cell.angle_beta   90.00
_cell.angle_gamma   90.00
#
_symmetry.space_group_name_H-M   'P 1'
#
loop_
_entity.id
_entity.type
_entity.pdbx_description
1 polymer ?
#
loop_
_entity_poly.entity_id
_entity_poly.type
_entity_poly.pdbx_seq_one_letter_code
_entity_poly.pdbx_strand_id
1 'polypeptide(L)'
;MLETLRERLLSVQQDFTSGLKTLSDKSREAKVKSKPRTVPFLPKYSAGLELLSRYEDTWAALHRRAKDCASAGELVDSEVVMLSAHWEKKKTSLVELQEQLQQLPALIADLESMTANLTHLEASFEEVENNLLHLEDLCGQCELERCKHMQSQQLENYKKNKRKELETFKAELDAEHAQKVLEMEHTQQMKLKERQKFFEEAFQQDMEQYLSTGYLQIAERREPIGSMSSMEVNVDMLEQMDLMDISDQEALDVFLNSGGEENTVLSPALGPESSTCQNEITLQVPNPSELRAKPPSSSSTCTDSATRDISEGGESPVVQSDEEEVQVDTALATSHTDREATPDGGEDSDS
;
A
#
# COMPACT_ATOMS: atom_id res chain seq x y z
N MET A 1 -40.16 -58.92 -63.62
CA MET A 1 -41.28 -58.30 -64.37
C MET A 1 -40.92 -56.91 -64.90
N LEU A 2 -40.23 -56.05 -64.13
CA LEU A 2 -39.75 -54.74 -64.61
C LEU A 2 -38.57 -54.83 -65.59
N GLU A 3 -37.64 -55.78 -65.40
CA GLU A 3 -36.51 -55.98 -66.32
C GLU A 3 -36.95 -56.38 -67.73
N THR A 4 -37.93 -57.30 -67.82
CA THR A 4 -38.56 -57.70 -69.08
C THR A 4 -39.25 -56.54 -69.80
N LEU A 5 -39.78 -55.54 -69.08
CA LEU A 5 -40.36 -54.34 -69.70
C LEU A 5 -39.28 -53.41 -70.24
N ARG A 6 -38.17 -53.24 -69.50
CA ARG A 6 -37.04 -52.39 -69.91
C ARG A 6 -36.34 -52.96 -71.14
N GLU A 7 -36.11 -54.26 -71.18
CA GLU A 7 -35.56 -54.94 -72.37
C GLU A 7 -36.49 -54.80 -73.57
N ARG A 8 -37.82 -54.93 -73.38
CA ARG A 8 -38.80 -54.73 -74.46
C ARG A 8 -38.80 -53.29 -74.98
N LEU A 9 -38.67 -52.29 -74.10
CA LEU A 9 -38.60 -50.89 -74.51
C LEU A 9 -37.30 -50.57 -75.26
N LEU A 10 -36.16 -51.12 -74.80
CA LEU A 10 -34.87 -50.97 -75.49
C LEU A 10 -34.88 -51.66 -76.86
N SER A 11 -35.49 -52.85 -76.98
CA SER A 11 -35.71 -53.52 -78.27
C SER A 11 -36.55 -52.64 -79.20
N VAL A 12 -37.68 -52.09 -78.73
CA VAL A 12 -38.54 -51.22 -79.54
C VAL A 12 -37.80 -49.96 -79.99
N GLN A 13 -36.97 -49.36 -79.11
CA GLN A 13 -36.16 -48.19 -79.47
C GLN A 13 -35.08 -48.55 -80.51
N GLN A 14 -34.42 -49.70 -80.38
CA GLN A 14 -33.45 -50.18 -81.38
C GLN A 14 -34.10 -50.56 -82.70
N ASP A 15 -35.29 -51.17 -82.68
CA ASP A 15 -36.05 -51.56 -83.86
C ASP A 15 -36.54 -50.33 -84.63
N PHE A 16 -37.01 -49.29 -83.94
CA PHE A 16 -37.34 -48.00 -84.57
C PHE A 16 -36.11 -47.33 -85.18
N THR A 17 -35.00 -47.30 -84.44
CA THR A 17 -33.75 -46.68 -84.92
C THR A 17 -33.19 -47.43 -86.14
N SER A 18 -33.28 -48.76 -86.13
CA SER A 18 -32.81 -49.62 -87.22
C SER A 18 -33.74 -49.52 -88.43
N GLY A 19 -35.05 -49.51 -88.23
CA GLY A 19 -36.05 -49.30 -89.28
C GLY A 19 -35.84 -47.97 -90.01
N LEU A 20 -35.56 -46.90 -89.27
CA LEU A 20 -35.36 -45.57 -89.83
C LEU A 20 -34.02 -45.44 -90.58
N LYS A 21 -32.93 -46.06 -90.07
CA LYS A 21 -31.67 -46.18 -90.81
C LYS A 21 -31.83 -46.98 -92.10
N THR A 22 -32.58 -48.08 -92.07
CA THR A 22 -32.84 -48.91 -93.26
C THR A 22 -33.61 -48.16 -94.33
N LEU A 23 -34.57 -47.29 -93.94
CA LEU A 23 -35.29 -46.42 -94.87
C LEU A 23 -34.39 -45.31 -95.42
N SER A 24 -33.51 -44.74 -94.58
CA SER A 24 -32.56 -43.71 -95.01
C SER A 24 -31.54 -44.24 -96.01
N ASP A 25 -30.98 -45.44 -95.80
CA ASP A 25 -30.00 -46.03 -96.72
C ASP A 25 -30.64 -46.46 -98.05
N LYS A 26 -31.87 -47.01 -98.02
CA LYS A 26 -32.62 -47.33 -99.26
C LYS A 26 -32.94 -46.09 -100.11
N SER A 27 -33.05 -44.91 -99.49
CA SER A 27 -33.25 -43.65 -100.23
C SER A 27 -31.98 -43.17 -100.94
N ARG A 28 -30.79 -43.60 -100.47
CA ARG A 28 -29.50 -43.12 -100.99
C ARG A 28 -28.95 -43.96 -102.15
N GLU A 29 -29.35 -45.23 -102.27
CA GLU A 29 -28.93 -46.13 -103.38
C GLU A 29 -29.75 -45.97 -104.67
N ALA A 30 -30.90 -45.30 -104.66
CA ALA A 30 -31.75 -45.13 -105.85
C ALA A 30 -31.32 -44.00 -106.82
N LYS A 31 -30.17 -43.34 -106.59
CA LYS A 31 -29.65 -42.30 -107.50
C LYS A 31 -28.91 -42.89 -108.71
N VAL A 32 -29.61 -43.67 -109.53
CA VAL A 32 -29.15 -44.11 -110.86
C VAL A 32 -29.64 -43.14 -111.93
N LYS A 33 -28.66 -42.52 -112.59
CA LYS A 33 -28.69 -41.68 -113.81
C LYS A 33 -29.96 -41.82 -114.68
N SER A 34 -30.86 -40.84 -114.62
CA SER A 34 -31.88 -40.61 -115.64
C SER A 34 -31.52 -39.35 -116.45
N LYS A 35 -31.11 -39.57 -117.70
CA LYS A 35 -30.72 -38.58 -118.70
C LYS A 35 -31.97 -37.89 -119.26
N PRO A 36 -31.96 -36.58 -119.53
CA PRO A 36 -33.18 -35.85 -119.87
C PRO A 36 -33.71 -36.33 -121.22
N ARG A 37 -34.88 -36.97 -121.22
CA ARG A 37 -35.63 -37.33 -122.41
C ARG A 37 -36.41 -36.09 -122.83
N THR A 38 -35.89 -35.39 -123.83
CA THR A 38 -36.57 -34.31 -124.55
C THR A 38 -37.86 -34.86 -125.15
N VAL A 39 -38.99 -34.59 -124.47
CA VAL A 39 -40.33 -34.82 -125.00
C VAL A 39 -40.92 -33.44 -125.27
N PRO A 40 -41.03 -33.01 -126.54
CA PRO A 40 -41.86 -31.88 -126.89
C PRO A 40 -43.33 -32.32 -126.75
N PHE A 41 -44.21 -31.40 -126.33
CA PHE A 41 -45.63 -31.63 -126.10
C PHE A 41 -46.00 -32.43 -124.82
N LEU A 42 -46.07 -31.74 -123.68
CA LEU A 42 -47.00 -32.07 -122.60
C LEU A 42 -47.85 -30.82 -122.26
N PRO A 43 -49.16 -30.97 -121.98
CA PRO A 43 -50.12 -29.85 -121.97
C PRO A 43 -49.82 -28.87 -120.84
N LYS A 44 -50.28 -27.62 -120.99
CA LYS A 44 -50.20 -26.49 -120.03
C LYS A 44 -50.82 -26.82 -118.65
N TYR A 45 -50.16 -27.69 -117.88
CA TYR A 45 -50.38 -27.89 -116.45
C TYR A 45 -49.24 -27.26 -115.63
N SER A 46 -48.50 -26.28 -116.19
CA SER A 46 -47.41 -25.58 -115.48
C SER A 46 -47.93 -24.86 -114.23
N ALA A 47 -49.17 -24.37 -114.28
CA ALA A 47 -49.81 -23.69 -113.16
C ALA A 47 -49.83 -24.54 -111.88
N GLY A 48 -50.03 -25.86 -112.00
CA GLY A 48 -50.02 -26.77 -110.84
C GLY A 48 -48.63 -26.98 -110.25
N LEU A 49 -47.61 -27.15 -111.09
CA LEU A 49 -46.23 -27.34 -110.66
C LEU A 49 -45.62 -26.06 -110.06
N GLU A 50 -45.89 -24.90 -110.69
CA GLU A 50 -45.47 -23.60 -110.15
C GLU A 50 -46.11 -23.31 -108.80
N LEU A 51 -47.39 -23.68 -108.63
CA LEU A 51 -48.10 -23.55 -107.35
C LEU A 51 -47.48 -24.46 -106.27
N LEU A 52 -47.20 -25.72 -106.60
CA LEU A 52 -46.51 -26.65 -105.69
C LEU A 52 -45.12 -26.12 -105.31
N SER A 53 -44.32 -25.66 -106.28
CA SER A 53 -43.00 -25.06 -106.04
C SER A 53 -43.10 -23.84 -105.14
N ARG A 54 -44.10 -22.97 -105.35
CA ARG A 54 -44.34 -21.81 -104.48
C ARG A 54 -44.67 -22.22 -103.04
N TYR A 55 -45.52 -23.22 -102.86
CA TYR A 55 -45.84 -23.72 -101.51
C TYR A 55 -44.64 -24.40 -100.86
N GLU A 56 -43.84 -25.16 -101.61
CA GLU A 56 -42.59 -25.78 -101.13
C GLU A 56 -41.57 -24.72 -100.69
N ASP A 57 -41.31 -23.71 -101.52
CA ASP A 57 -40.40 -22.60 -101.20
C ASP A 57 -40.89 -21.80 -99.98
N THR A 58 -42.20 -21.53 -99.92
CA THR A 58 -42.80 -20.83 -98.78
C THR A 58 -42.67 -21.65 -97.50
N TRP A 59 -42.91 -22.96 -97.58
CA TRP A 59 -42.76 -23.87 -96.45
C TRP A 59 -41.30 -23.98 -95.99
N ALA A 60 -40.35 -24.09 -96.93
CA ALA A 60 -38.92 -24.12 -96.62
C ALA A 60 -38.45 -22.80 -95.99
N ALA A 61 -38.92 -21.65 -96.47
CA ALA A 61 -38.63 -20.35 -95.89
C ALA A 61 -39.26 -20.17 -94.50
N LEU A 62 -40.47 -20.70 -94.29
CA LEU A 62 -41.12 -20.72 -92.98
C LEU A 62 -40.36 -21.61 -92.00
N HIS A 63 -39.94 -22.80 -92.41
CA HIS A 63 -39.20 -23.74 -91.57
C HIS A 63 -37.81 -23.18 -91.20
N ARG A 64 -37.13 -22.54 -92.15
CA ARG A 64 -35.85 -21.85 -91.88
C ARG A 64 -36.04 -20.73 -90.85
N ARG A 65 -37.05 -19.87 -91.04
CA ARG A 65 -37.38 -18.81 -90.06
C ARG A 65 -37.76 -19.37 -88.69
N ALA A 66 -38.50 -20.47 -88.64
CA ALA A 66 -38.83 -21.13 -87.38
C ALA A 66 -37.58 -21.68 -86.67
N LYS A 67 -36.62 -22.23 -87.43
CA LYS A 67 -35.34 -22.69 -86.91
C LYS A 67 -34.47 -21.53 -86.41
N ASP A 68 -34.36 -20.46 -87.19
CA ASP A 68 -33.61 -19.26 -86.78
C ASP A 68 -34.23 -18.63 -85.53
N CYS A 69 -35.56 -18.60 -85.44
CA CYS A 69 -36.29 -18.17 -84.25
C CYS A 69 -36.04 -19.08 -83.04
N ALA A 70 -35.99 -20.40 -83.23
CA ALA A 70 -35.66 -21.35 -82.16
C ALA A 70 -34.24 -21.16 -81.64
N SER A 71 -33.25 -21.02 -82.54
CA SER A 71 -31.86 -20.75 -82.16
C SER A 71 -31.70 -19.39 -81.47
N ALA A 72 -32.43 -18.35 -81.90
CA ALA A 72 -32.47 -17.07 -81.17
C ALA A 72 -33.09 -17.23 -79.78
N GLY A 73 -34.14 -18.06 -79.64
CA GLY A 73 -34.73 -18.40 -78.35
C GLY A 73 -33.76 -19.13 -77.41
N GLU A 74 -32.98 -20.09 -77.91
CA GLU A 74 -31.96 -20.82 -77.13
C GLU A 74 -30.83 -19.90 -76.63
N LEU A 75 -30.43 -18.90 -77.43
CA LEU A 75 -29.44 -17.90 -77.02
C LEU A 75 -29.97 -17.02 -75.88
N VAL A 76 -31.20 -16.52 -76.02
CA VAL A 76 -31.84 -15.72 -74.97
C VAL A 76 -32.05 -16.54 -73.70
N ASP A 77 -32.46 -17.81 -73.81
CA ASP A 77 -32.60 -18.72 -72.66
C ASP A 77 -31.26 -18.89 -71.91
N SER A 78 -30.17 -19.09 -72.66
CA SER A 78 -28.82 -19.18 -72.09
C SER A 78 -28.41 -17.91 -71.34
N GLU A 79 -28.71 -16.73 -71.88
CA GLU A 79 -28.45 -15.44 -71.22
C GLU A 79 -29.31 -15.26 -69.96
N VAL A 80 -30.60 -15.63 -70.02
CA VAL A 80 -31.51 -15.56 -68.87
C VAL A 80 -31.05 -16.50 -67.75
N VAL A 81 -30.62 -17.72 -68.07
CA VAL A 81 -30.05 -18.66 -67.09
C VAL A 81 -28.81 -18.08 -66.43
N MET A 82 -27.87 -17.54 -67.21
CA MET A 82 -26.66 -16.90 -66.68
C MET A 82 -26.98 -15.69 -65.80
N LEU A 83 -27.93 -14.85 -66.21
CA LEU A 83 -28.37 -13.69 -65.43
C LEU A 83 -29.06 -14.12 -64.13
N SER A 84 -29.87 -15.18 -64.15
CA SER A 84 -30.52 -15.74 -62.97
C SER A 84 -29.51 -16.26 -61.95
N ALA A 85 -28.46 -16.94 -62.41
CA ALA A 85 -27.38 -17.42 -61.56
C ALA A 85 -26.57 -16.26 -60.95
N HIS A 86 -26.29 -15.21 -61.73
CA HIS A 86 -25.64 -14.01 -61.21
C HIS A 86 -26.51 -13.29 -60.17
N TRP A 87 -27.83 -13.19 -60.40
CA TRP A 87 -28.75 -12.57 -59.46
C TRP A 87 -28.87 -13.34 -58.15
N GLU A 88 -29.01 -14.67 -58.20
CA GLU A 88 -29.05 -15.49 -56.99
C GLU A 88 -27.74 -15.36 -56.19
N LYS A 89 -26.57 -15.34 -56.85
CA LYS A 89 -25.29 -15.07 -56.16
C LYS A 89 -25.25 -13.69 -55.48
N LYS A 90 -25.77 -12.65 -56.13
CA LYS A 90 -25.83 -11.31 -55.53
C LYS A 90 -26.78 -11.25 -54.35
N LYS A 91 -27.92 -11.94 -54.45
CA LYS A 91 -28.90 -12.07 -53.38
C LYS A 91 -28.34 -12.83 -52.18
N THR A 92 -27.61 -13.93 -52.38
CA THR A 92 -26.97 -14.66 -51.26
C THR A 92 -25.96 -13.76 -50.55
N SER A 93 -25.09 -13.06 -51.29
CA SER A 93 -24.14 -12.11 -50.67
C SER A 93 -24.82 -10.95 -49.94
N LEU A 94 -25.98 -10.47 -50.42
CA LEU A 94 -26.74 -9.43 -49.73
C LEU A 94 -27.35 -9.94 -48.43
N VAL A 95 -27.87 -11.17 -48.42
CA VAL A 95 -28.42 -11.82 -47.22
C VAL A 95 -27.31 -12.04 -46.17
N GLU A 96 -26.13 -12.52 -46.58
CA GLU A 96 -24.97 -12.65 -45.71
C GLU A 96 -24.58 -11.29 -45.09
N LEU A 97 -24.50 -10.23 -45.90
CA LEU A 97 -24.21 -8.88 -45.40
C LEU A 97 -25.29 -8.37 -44.42
N GLN A 98 -26.56 -8.63 -44.71
CA GLN A 98 -27.66 -8.27 -43.83
C GLN A 98 -27.57 -8.99 -42.49
N GLU A 99 -27.21 -10.28 -42.49
CA GLU A 99 -27.00 -11.06 -41.27
C GLU A 99 -25.86 -10.47 -40.43
N GLN A 100 -24.74 -10.10 -41.05
CA GLN A 100 -23.62 -9.43 -40.35
C GLN A 100 -24.03 -8.07 -39.77
N LEU A 101 -24.80 -7.27 -40.52
CA LEU A 101 -25.31 -5.98 -40.04
C LEU A 101 -26.30 -6.14 -38.87
N GLN A 102 -27.06 -7.24 -38.84
CA GLN A 102 -27.97 -7.55 -37.74
C GLN A 102 -27.24 -7.89 -36.43
N GLN A 103 -25.95 -8.28 -36.49
CA GLN A 103 -25.12 -8.54 -35.31
C GLN A 103 -24.51 -7.26 -34.71
N LEU A 104 -24.45 -6.16 -35.48
CA LEU A 104 -23.84 -4.89 -35.03
C LEU A 104 -24.47 -4.32 -33.74
N PRO A 105 -25.81 -4.35 -33.53
CA PRO A 105 -26.40 -3.89 -32.27
C PRO A 105 -25.97 -4.71 -31.05
N ALA A 106 -25.76 -6.03 -31.20
CA ALA A 106 -25.28 -6.87 -30.11
C ALA A 106 -23.84 -6.50 -29.75
N LEU A 107 -22.98 -6.30 -30.75
CA LEU A 107 -21.61 -5.82 -30.53
C LEU A 107 -21.58 -4.45 -29.84
N ILE A 108 -22.48 -3.54 -30.22
CA ILE A 108 -22.60 -2.23 -29.57
C ILE A 108 -23.01 -2.39 -28.10
N ALA A 109 -23.98 -3.25 -27.80
CA ALA A 109 -24.39 -3.53 -26.41
C ALA A 109 -23.25 -4.14 -25.57
N ASP A 110 -22.45 -5.04 -26.16
CA ASP A 110 -21.28 -5.61 -25.51
C ASP A 110 -20.19 -4.55 -25.24
N LEU A 111 -19.96 -3.63 -26.19
CA LEU A 111 -19.05 -2.50 -26.01
C LEU A 111 -19.55 -1.55 -24.91
N GLU A 112 -20.83 -1.21 -24.90
CA GLU A 112 -21.45 -0.38 -23.86
C GLU A 112 -21.33 -1.02 -22.48
N SER A 113 -21.54 -2.34 -22.38
CA SER A 113 -21.34 -3.12 -21.14
C SER A 113 -19.88 -3.09 -20.67
N MET A 114 -18.93 -3.29 -21.59
CA MET A 114 -17.50 -3.21 -21.28
C MET A 114 -17.09 -1.80 -20.83
N THR A 115 -17.62 -0.75 -21.46
CA THR A 115 -17.42 0.64 -21.03
C THR A 115 -17.98 0.86 -19.63
N ALA A 116 -19.19 0.38 -19.33
CA ALA A 116 -19.77 0.49 -17.98
C ALA A 116 -18.90 -0.22 -16.92
N ASN A 117 -18.39 -1.42 -17.23
CA ASN A 117 -17.49 -2.15 -16.34
C ASN A 117 -16.17 -1.41 -16.10
N LEU A 118 -15.60 -0.77 -17.13
CA LEU A 118 -14.41 0.08 -16.99
C LEU A 118 -14.69 1.27 -16.07
N THR A 119 -15.81 1.98 -16.26
CA THR A 119 -16.15 3.11 -15.39
C THR A 119 -16.37 2.70 -13.93
N HIS A 120 -16.95 1.51 -13.69
CA HIS A 120 -17.09 0.96 -12.34
C HIS A 120 -15.71 0.61 -11.75
N LEU A 121 -14.82 0.02 -12.54
CA LEU A 121 -13.47 -0.34 -12.11
C LEU A 121 -12.66 0.91 -11.76
N GLU A 122 -12.74 1.97 -12.58
CA GLU A 122 -12.14 3.28 -12.30
C GLU A 122 -12.62 3.85 -10.96
N ALA A 123 -13.94 3.86 -10.71
CA ALA A 123 -14.49 4.31 -9.42
C ALA A 123 -14.01 3.46 -8.23
N SER A 124 -13.87 2.15 -8.40
CA SER A 124 -13.36 1.27 -7.34
C SER A 124 -11.87 1.50 -7.05
N PHE A 125 -11.07 1.85 -8.07
CA PHE A 125 -9.67 2.23 -7.85
C PHE A 125 -9.56 3.57 -7.12
N GLU A 126 -10.37 4.56 -7.47
CA GLU A 126 -10.44 5.83 -6.73
C GLU A 126 -10.81 5.60 -5.25
N GLU A 127 -11.74 4.70 -4.95
CA GLU A 127 -12.08 4.34 -3.57
C GLU A 127 -10.89 3.72 -2.82
N VAL A 128 -10.18 2.79 -3.46
CA VAL A 128 -8.97 2.16 -2.88
C VAL A 128 -7.87 3.19 -2.66
N GLU A 129 -7.62 4.09 -3.60
CA GLU A 129 -6.64 5.18 -3.46
C GLU A 129 -6.99 6.09 -2.27
N ASN A 130 -8.26 6.48 -2.12
CA ASN A 130 -8.71 7.26 -0.97
C ASN A 130 -8.52 6.51 0.37
N ASN A 131 -8.81 5.21 0.39
CA ASN A 131 -8.60 4.37 1.58
C ASN A 131 -7.10 4.23 1.93
N LEU A 132 -6.22 4.12 0.92
CA LEU A 132 -4.77 4.09 1.13
C LEU A 132 -4.24 5.42 1.68
N LEU A 133 -4.72 6.55 1.17
CA LEU A 133 -4.38 7.88 1.71
C LEU A 133 -4.85 8.02 3.17
N HIS A 134 -6.07 7.58 3.48
CA HIS A 134 -6.57 7.58 4.86
C HIS A 134 -5.73 6.68 5.79
N LEU A 135 -5.28 5.52 5.29
CA LEU A 135 -4.40 4.62 6.04
C LEU A 135 -3.01 5.25 6.27
N GLU A 136 -2.46 5.97 5.30
CA GLU A 136 -1.21 6.72 5.44
C GLU A 136 -1.35 7.81 6.51
N ASP A 137 -2.44 8.58 6.49
CA ASP A 137 -2.74 9.58 7.51
C ASP A 137 -2.84 8.96 8.91
N LEU A 138 -3.54 7.82 9.04
CA LEU A 138 -3.68 7.12 10.31
C LEU A 138 -2.34 6.58 10.81
N CYS A 139 -1.51 6.01 9.93
CA CYS A 139 -0.15 5.59 10.26
C CYS A 139 0.68 6.77 10.77
N GLY A 140 0.65 7.90 10.07
CA GLY A 140 1.35 9.13 10.47
C GLY A 140 0.89 9.65 11.84
N GLN A 141 -0.42 9.59 12.13
CA GLN A 141 -0.96 9.92 13.45
C GLN A 141 -0.48 8.95 14.55
N CYS A 142 -0.47 7.65 14.28
CA CYS A 142 0.03 6.64 15.22
C CYS A 142 1.50 6.86 15.55
N GLU A 143 2.33 7.16 14.54
CA GLU A 143 3.75 7.46 14.73
C GLU A 143 3.97 8.74 15.53
N LEU A 144 3.19 9.80 15.26
CA LEU A 144 3.24 11.04 16.00
C LEU A 144 2.90 10.83 17.48
N GLU A 145 1.83 10.10 17.79
CA GLU A 145 1.45 9.80 19.17
C GLU A 145 2.50 8.92 19.87
N ARG A 146 3.08 7.94 19.17
CA ARG A 146 4.20 7.15 19.70
C ARG A 146 5.41 8.03 20.03
N CYS A 147 5.76 8.98 19.17
CA CYS A 147 6.85 9.93 19.40
C CYS A 147 6.57 10.85 20.60
N LYS A 148 5.35 11.39 20.71
CA LYS A 148 4.93 12.19 21.88
C LYS A 148 5.02 11.38 23.16
N HIS A 149 4.52 10.15 23.17
CA HIS A 149 4.58 9.26 24.33
C HIS A 149 6.03 8.96 24.75
N MET A 150 6.90 8.65 23.80
CA MET A 150 8.33 8.43 24.04
C MET A 150 9.00 9.66 24.68
N GLN A 151 8.76 10.86 24.14
CA GLN A 151 9.30 12.10 24.68
C GLN A 151 8.77 12.41 26.09
N SER A 152 7.47 12.19 26.32
CA SER A 152 6.86 12.34 27.63
C SER A 152 7.48 11.40 28.67
N GLN A 153 7.69 10.13 28.29
CA GLN A 153 8.33 9.14 29.15
C GLN A 153 9.80 9.50 29.46
N GLN A 154 10.55 9.97 28.45
CA GLN A 154 11.92 10.46 28.65
C GLN A 154 11.97 11.64 29.63
N LEU A 155 11.05 12.60 29.49
CA LEU A 155 10.95 13.75 30.39
C LEU A 155 10.57 13.33 31.81
N GLU A 156 9.65 12.38 31.97
CA GLU A 156 9.27 11.84 33.27
C GLU A 156 10.44 11.10 33.95
N ASN A 157 11.16 10.27 33.20
CA ASN A 157 12.36 9.58 33.67
C ASN A 157 13.46 10.57 34.09
N TYR A 158 13.68 11.63 33.29
CA TYR A 158 14.61 12.70 33.63
C TYR A 158 14.22 13.39 34.94
N LYS A 159 12.94 13.78 35.10
CA LYS A 159 12.42 14.38 36.35
C LYS A 159 12.56 13.43 37.54
N LYS A 160 12.34 12.13 37.35
CA LYS A 160 12.52 11.11 38.40
C LYS A 160 13.98 10.98 38.81
N ASN A 161 14.90 10.94 37.85
CA ASN A 161 16.35 10.90 38.15
C ASN A 161 16.80 12.17 38.88
N LYS A 162 16.35 13.35 38.45
CA LYS A 162 16.67 14.61 39.14
C LYS A 162 16.17 14.65 40.58
N ARG A 163 14.96 14.12 40.84
CA ARG A 163 14.45 13.99 42.22
C ARG A 163 15.32 13.07 43.07
N LYS A 164 15.75 11.92 42.52
CA LYS A 164 16.65 11.00 43.22
C LYS A 164 18.02 11.63 43.50
N GLU A 165 18.60 12.33 42.52
CA GLU A 165 19.87 13.05 42.70
C GLU A 165 19.78 14.11 43.80
N LEU A 166 18.67 14.84 43.88
CA LEU A 166 18.43 15.80 44.96
C LEU A 166 18.26 15.12 46.32
N GLU A 167 17.55 13.99 46.38
CA GLU A 167 17.38 13.20 47.60
C GLU A 167 18.71 12.64 48.10
N THR A 168 19.57 12.14 47.20
CA THR A 168 20.92 11.66 47.55
C THR A 168 21.81 12.81 48.01
N PHE A 169 21.81 13.94 47.30
CA PHE A 169 22.60 15.12 47.69
C PHE A 169 22.17 15.65 49.07
N LYS A 170 20.86 15.68 49.34
CA LYS A 170 20.34 16.05 50.66
C LYS A 170 20.80 15.08 51.75
N ALA A 171 20.70 13.77 51.51
CA ALA A 171 21.14 12.75 52.47
C ALA A 171 22.65 12.81 52.74
N GLU A 172 23.46 13.07 51.71
CA GLU A 172 24.91 13.29 51.83
C GLU A 172 25.22 14.53 52.68
N LEU A 173 24.52 15.65 52.44
CA LEU A 173 24.68 16.88 53.22
C LEU A 173 24.24 16.70 54.68
N ASP A 174 23.13 16.00 54.92
CA ASP A 174 22.65 15.68 56.27
C ASP A 174 23.66 14.78 57.02
N ALA A 175 24.27 13.80 56.33
CA ALA A 175 25.31 12.94 56.88
C ALA A 175 26.62 13.70 57.18
N GLU A 176 27.06 14.57 56.27
CA GLU A 176 28.23 15.44 56.48
C GLU A 176 28.00 16.39 57.67
N HIS A 177 26.81 16.99 57.77
CA HIS A 177 26.44 17.84 58.89
C HIS A 177 26.44 17.05 60.21
N ALA A 178 25.83 15.87 60.25
CA ALA A 178 25.84 15.00 61.43
C ALA A 178 27.26 14.60 61.85
N GLN A 179 28.13 14.26 60.89
CA GLN A 179 29.53 13.97 61.14
C GLN A 179 30.25 15.19 61.75
N LYS A 180 30.07 16.38 61.16
CA LYS A 180 30.70 17.62 61.65
C LYS A 180 30.25 18.00 63.06
N VAL A 181 28.97 17.77 63.37
CA VAL A 181 28.43 17.96 64.74
C VAL A 181 29.09 17.01 65.72
N LEU A 182 29.22 15.72 65.38
CA LEU A 182 29.90 14.73 66.22
C LEU A 182 31.39 15.04 66.41
N GLU A 183 32.09 15.47 65.37
CA GLU A 183 33.49 15.89 65.46
C GLU A 183 33.66 17.12 66.36
N MET A 184 32.75 18.09 66.25
CA MET A 184 32.72 19.28 67.11
C MET A 184 32.45 18.90 68.58
N GLU A 185 31.48 18.03 68.84
CA GLU A 185 31.16 17.51 70.17
C GLU A 185 32.35 16.76 70.77
N HIS A 186 32.98 15.87 69.99
CA HIS A 186 34.17 15.14 70.43
C HIS A 186 35.32 16.09 70.75
N THR A 187 35.57 17.08 69.90
CA THR A 187 36.58 18.12 70.11
C THR A 187 36.31 18.91 71.39
N GLN A 188 35.05 19.29 71.63
CA GLN A 188 34.64 20.00 72.84
C GLN A 188 34.83 19.12 74.09
N GLN A 189 34.45 17.84 74.02
CA GLN A 189 34.60 16.89 75.12
C GLN A 189 36.07 16.62 75.44
N MET A 190 36.93 16.51 74.43
CA MET A 190 38.38 16.37 74.61
C MET A 190 38.97 17.59 75.32
N LYS A 191 38.59 18.82 74.93
CA LYS A 191 38.99 20.05 75.62
C LYS A 191 38.56 20.06 77.09
N LEU A 192 37.34 19.61 77.41
CA LEU A 192 36.85 19.51 78.78
C LEU A 192 37.61 18.46 79.60
N LYS A 193 37.92 17.30 79.01
CA LYS A 193 38.70 16.23 79.65
C LYS A 193 40.15 16.64 79.90
N GLU A 194 40.81 17.28 78.93
CA GLU A 194 42.16 17.82 79.09
C GLU A 194 42.21 18.85 80.21
N ARG A 195 41.20 19.73 80.26
CA ARG A 195 41.05 20.70 81.35
C ARG A 195 40.85 20.03 82.71
N GLN A 196 39.99 19.02 82.80
CA GLN A 196 39.79 18.27 84.04
C GLN A 196 41.10 17.62 84.49
N LYS A 197 41.83 16.97 83.57
CA LYS A 197 43.13 16.37 83.84
C LYS A 197 44.14 17.40 84.34
N PHE A 198 44.17 18.60 83.75
CA PHE A 198 45.02 19.70 84.20
C PHE A 198 44.71 20.12 85.65
N PHE A 199 43.43 20.24 86.01
CA PHE A 199 43.03 20.56 87.38
C PHE A 199 43.30 19.42 88.37
N GLU A 200 43.13 18.17 87.96
CA GLU A 200 43.41 17.01 88.80
C GLU A 200 44.92 16.85 89.05
N GLU A 201 45.75 17.09 88.04
CA GLU A 201 47.21 17.14 88.18
C GLU A 201 47.65 18.30 89.09
N ALA A 202 47.05 19.48 88.96
CA ALA A 202 47.29 20.61 89.86
C ALA A 202 46.88 20.28 91.31
N PHE A 203 45.72 19.64 91.51
CA PHE A 203 45.27 19.21 92.84
C PHE A 203 46.18 18.15 93.45
N GLN A 204 46.63 17.18 92.66
CA GLN A 204 47.57 16.15 93.08
C GLN A 204 48.90 16.79 93.52
N GLN A 205 49.39 17.76 92.76
CA GLN A 205 50.59 18.52 93.11
C GLN A 205 50.41 19.30 94.42
N ASP A 206 49.26 19.95 94.61
CA ASP A 206 48.91 20.66 95.83
C ASP A 206 48.83 19.71 97.04
N MET A 207 48.23 18.53 96.87
CA MET A 207 48.16 17.48 97.89
C MET A 207 49.56 16.96 98.26
N GLU A 208 50.41 16.69 97.27
CA GLU A 208 51.80 16.29 97.48
C GLU A 208 52.61 17.37 98.19
N GLN A 209 52.39 18.64 97.85
CA GLN A 209 53.01 19.78 98.53
C GLN A 209 52.57 19.87 99.98
N TYR A 210 51.28 19.71 100.27
CA TYR A 210 50.74 19.71 101.63
C TYR A 210 51.33 18.58 102.48
N LEU A 211 51.37 17.36 101.93
CA LEU A 211 51.96 16.20 102.60
C LEU A 211 53.46 16.36 102.85
N SER A 212 54.17 17.02 101.93
CA SER A 212 55.61 17.25 102.04
C SER A 212 55.97 18.37 103.02
N THR A 213 55.18 19.43 103.09
CA THR A 213 55.57 20.70 103.76
C THR A 213 54.74 21.02 105.01
N GLY A 214 53.57 20.40 105.18
CA GLY A 214 52.67 20.64 106.31
C GLY A 214 51.83 21.92 106.22
N TYR A 215 51.94 22.67 105.11
CA TYR A 215 51.12 23.84 104.81
C TYR A 215 50.88 23.93 103.29
N LEU A 216 49.73 24.50 102.90
CA LEU A 216 49.33 24.65 101.50
C LEU A 216 49.47 26.13 101.09
N GLN A 217 50.33 26.42 100.12
CA GLN A 217 50.54 27.78 99.61
C GLN A 217 49.55 28.10 98.47
N ILE A 218 48.26 28.19 98.79
CA ILE A 218 47.21 28.51 97.80
C ILE A 218 47.30 29.98 97.33
N ALA A 219 47.81 30.86 98.18
CA ALA A 219 47.78 32.30 97.94
C ALA A 219 48.83 32.82 96.93
N GLU A 220 49.93 32.09 96.71
CA GLU A 220 51.07 32.57 95.91
C GLU A 220 51.18 31.97 94.51
N ARG A 221 50.46 30.87 94.21
CA ARG A 221 50.36 30.30 92.84
C ARG A 221 49.15 30.78 92.05
N ARG A 222 48.48 31.83 92.53
CA ARG A 222 47.43 32.51 91.78
C ARG A 222 48.07 33.39 90.70
N GLU A 223 48.67 32.77 89.68
CA GLU A 223 48.65 33.39 88.36
C GLU A 223 47.16 33.65 88.04
N PRO A 224 46.80 34.84 87.53
CA PRO A 224 45.41 35.23 87.33
C PRO A 224 44.60 34.08 86.76
N ILE A 225 43.65 33.56 87.57
CA ILE A 225 42.68 32.56 87.12
C ILE A 225 42.13 33.07 85.81
N GLY A 226 42.37 32.27 84.78
CA GLY A 226 42.58 32.77 83.44
C GLY A 226 41.38 33.44 82.80
N SER A 227 41.66 33.89 81.59
CA SER A 227 40.70 33.78 80.48
C SER A 227 40.33 32.31 80.28
N MET A 228 39.68 31.72 81.27
CA MET A 228 38.63 30.75 81.05
C MET A 228 37.49 31.55 80.46
N SER A 229 37.67 32.00 79.20
CA SER A 229 36.55 32.41 78.39
C SER A 229 35.70 31.16 78.31
N SER A 230 34.71 31.13 79.19
CA SER A 230 33.35 30.74 78.89
C SER A 230 33.20 30.62 77.37
N MET A 231 32.66 29.49 76.93
CA MET A 231 31.68 29.55 75.87
C MET A 231 30.57 30.49 76.39
N GLU A 232 30.85 31.79 76.42
CA GLU A 232 29.84 32.82 76.44
C GLU A 232 29.20 32.62 75.08
N VAL A 233 28.13 31.85 75.10
CA VAL A 233 27.04 32.01 74.18
C VAL A 233 26.81 33.51 74.21
N ASN A 234 27.33 34.23 73.23
CA ASN A 234 26.96 35.60 73.00
C ASN A 234 25.48 35.52 72.67
N VAL A 235 24.63 35.53 73.70
CA VAL A 235 23.17 35.60 73.55
C VAL A 235 22.88 36.83 72.68
N ASP A 236 23.67 37.89 72.85
CA ASP A 236 23.69 39.10 72.04
C ASP A 236 24.15 38.88 70.58
N MET A 237 24.96 37.85 70.27
CA MET A 237 25.27 37.45 68.87
C MET A 237 24.28 36.44 68.29
N LEU A 238 23.62 35.61 69.10
CA LEU A 238 22.51 34.77 68.64
C LEU A 238 21.27 35.63 68.34
N GLU A 239 21.06 36.69 69.11
CA GLU A 239 20.00 37.68 68.88
C GLU A 239 20.28 38.56 67.64
N GLN A 240 21.55 38.68 67.21
CA GLN A 240 21.96 39.32 65.95
C GLN A 240 22.12 38.36 64.78
N MET A 241 21.93 37.05 64.99
CA MET A 241 21.87 36.10 63.90
C MET A 241 20.45 36.14 63.31
N ASP A 242 20.18 37.21 62.57
CA ASP A 242 19.03 37.25 61.66
C ASP A 242 19.15 36.01 60.78
N LEU A 243 18.25 35.04 60.99
CA LEU A 243 17.98 34.01 60.01
C LEU A 243 17.53 34.78 58.77
N MET A 244 18.47 35.06 57.85
CA MET A 244 18.12 35.57 56.53
C MET A 244 17.07 34.63 56.00
N ASP A 245 15.87 35.17 55.84
CA ASP A 245 14.69 34.47 55.39
C ASP A 245 15.05 33.84 54.05
N ILE A 246 15.25 32.52 54.03
CA ILE A 246 15.61 31.73 52.83
C ILE A 246 14.41 31.59 51.87
N SER A 247 13.50 32.56 51.92
CA SER A 247 12.33 32.74 51.08
C SER A 247 12.25 34.19 50.57
N ASP A 248 13.38 34.75 50.14
CA ASP A 248 13.38 35.97 49.33
C ASP A 248 12.93 35.63 47.90
N GLN A 249 11.62 35.39 47.75
CA GLN A 249 10.95 35.10 46.48
C GLN A 249 11.14 36.25 45.48
N GLU A 250 11.38 37.48 45.96
CA GLU A 250 11.66 38.66 45.13
C GLU A 250 13.06 38.58 44.48
N ALA A 251 14.08 38.07 45.19
CA ALA A 251 15.40 37.82 44.62
C ALA A 251 15.42 36.70 43.57
N LEU A 252 14.59 35.66 43.77
CA LEU A 252 14.40 34.60 42.77
C LEU A 252 13.66 35.10 41.52
N ASP A 253 12.64 35.96 41.68
CA ASP A 253 11.94 36.57 40.55
C ASP A 253 12.85 37.55 39.79
N VAL A 254 13.71 38.33 40.45
CA VAL A 254 14.72 39.15 39.77
C VAL A 254 15.72 38.27 39.02
N PHE A 255 16.21 37.17 39.59
CA PHE A 255 17.15 36.29 38.89
C PHE A 255 16.53 35.59 37.66
N LEU A 256 15.26 35.17 37.76
CA LEU A 256 14.53 34.55 36.65
C LEU A 256 14.08 35.57 35.58
N ASN A 257 13.81 36.82 35.96
CA ASN A 257 13.39 37.88 35.04
C ASN A 257 14.55 38.74 34.50
N SER A 258 15.72 38.75 35.14
CA SER A 258 16.93 39.48 34.68
C SER A 258 17.75 38.73 33.61
N GLY A 259 17.28 37.56 33.15
CA GLY A 259 17.82 36.85 31.98
C GLY A 259 17.26 37.35 30.63
N GLY A 260 16.65 38.54 30.60
CA GLY A 260 15.89 39.04 29.46
C GLY A 260 16.08 40.52 29.17
N GLU A 261 17.31 41.00 28.98
CA GLU A 261 17.54 42.32 28.39
C GLU A 261 18.89 42.47 27.66
N GLU A 262 19.04 41.77 26.54
CA GLU A 262 19.86 42.27 25.43
C GLU A 262 19.30 41.82 24.07
N ASN A 263 18.08 42.30 23.77
CA ASN A 263 17.72 42.72 22.41
C ASN A 263 16.64 43.82 22.42
N THR A 264 16.89 44.87 23.21
CA THR A 264 16.09 46.11 23.22
C THR A 264 16.99 47.25 22.72
N VAL A 265 17.29 47.27 21.42
CA VAL A 265 18.04 48.37 20.77
C VAL A 265 17.48 48.61 19.36
N LEU A 266 16.67 49.68 19.26
CA LEU A 266 16.40 50.57 18.10
C LEU A 266 15.35 50.10 17.06
N SER A 267 14.08 50.54 17.15
CA SER A 267 13.51 51.84 16.65
C SER A 267 12.84 51.71 15.27
N PRO A 268 11.84 52.53 14.90
CA PRO A 268 10.65 52.98 15.62
C PRO A 268 9.36 52.85 14.78
N ALA A 269 8.21 52.82 15.46
CA ALA A 269 6.93 53.44 15.08
C ALA A 269 6.31 53.24 13.66
N LEU A 270 5.04 52.83 13.70
CA LEU A 270 3.94 53.10 12.75
C LEU A 270 3.82 52.21 11.48
N GLY A 271 2.72 51.45 11.44
CA GLY A 271 2.02 51.09 10.20
C GLY A 271 1.84 49.59 9.97
N PRO A 272 0.60 49.06 9.87
CA PRO A 272 0.35 47.67 9.48
C PRO A 272 0.51 47.51 7.95
N GLU A 273 0.07 46.38 7.42
CA GLU A 273 0.02 46.01 6.00
C GLU A 273 1.24 45.26 5.44
N SER A 274 1.14 43.94 5.50
CA SER A 274 1.41 43.01 4.40
C SER A 274 2.82 42.83 3.83
N SER A 275 3.11 41.54 3.67
CA SER A 275 3.83 40.93 2.55
C SER A 275 5.29 40.55 2.80
N THR A 276 5.58 39.31 2.40
CA THR A 276 6.66 38.98 1.46
C THR A 276 7.81 38.12 2.01
N CYS A 277 7.98 37.00 1.28
CA CYS A 277 9.21 36.28 0.99
C CYS A 277 9.74 35.23 1.98
N GLN A 278 9.29 34.00 1.72
CA GLN A 278 10.04 32.76 1.88
C GLN A 278 11.17 32.68 0.83
N ASN A 279 12.37 32.25 1.24
CA ASN A 279 13.50 31.62 0.49
C ASN A 279 14.79 31.88 1.29
N GLU A 280 15.35 30.91 2.01
CA GLU A 280 16.29 29.86 1.56
C GLU A 280 17.71 30.20 2.03
N ILE A 281 18.19 29.48 3.05
CA ILE A 281 19.62 29.33 3.35
C ILE A 281 19.87 27.85 3.62
N THR A 282 20.45 27.20 2.61
CA THR A 282 20.99 25.85 2.59
C THR A 282 22.27 25.75 3.41
N LEU A 283 22.41 24.72 4.25
CA LEU A 283 23.70 24.25 4.78
C LEU A 283 23.83 22.72 4.60
N GLN A 284 24.62 22.31 3.61
CA GLN A 284 25.17 20.95 3.45
C GLN A 284 26.22 20.67 4.53
N VAL A 285 26.23 19.45 5.10
CA VAL A 285 27.38 18.89 5.85
C VAL A 285 27.56 17.39 5.48
N PRO A 286 28.80 16.88 5.28
CA PRO A 286 29.12 15.83 4.29
C PRO A 286 29.19 14.38 4.82
N ASN A 287 29.01 13.41 3.90
CA ASN A 287 29.30 11.97 4.09
C ASN A 287 30.82 11.68 3.99
N PRO A 288 31.39 10.82 4.86
CA PRO A 288 32.61 10.10 4.51
C PRO A 288 32.56 8.63 4.94
N SER A 289 31.93 7.77 4.14
CA SER A 289 32.35 6.37 4.02
C SER A 289 33.68 6.28 3.24
N GLU A 290 34.75 6.87 3.78
CA GLU A 290 36.12 6.79 3.23
C GLU A 290 37.17 6.96 4.35
N LEU A 291 37.48 5.94 5.15
CA LEU A 291 38.80 5.77 5.77
C LEU A 291 39.13 4.29 6.05
N ARG A 292 39.39 3.56 4.96
CA ARG A 292 40.55 2.66 4.74
C ARG A 292 41.32 2.17 6.00
N ALA A 293 41.13 0.90 6.38
CA ALA A 293 42.22 0.00 6.85
C ALA A 293 41.81 -1.51 6.87
N LYS A 294 42.05 -2.17 5.73
CA LYS A 294 42.44 -3.55 5.39
C LYS A 294 42.27 -4.75 6.40
N PRO A 295 41.89 -5.97 5.91
CA PRO A 295 41.35 -7.15 6.65
C PRO A 295 42.35 -8.32 6.83
N PRO A 296 41.92 -9.55 7.22
CA PRO A 296 41.90 -10.64 6.21
C PRO A 296 40.84 -11.77 6.35
N SER A 297 40.49 -12.33 5.17
CA SER A 297 40.21 -13.76 4.83
C SER A 297 39.00 -14.47 5.47
N SER A 298 38.04 -15.10 4.74
CA SER A 298 38.20 -16.18 3.72
C SER A 298 36.86 -16.35 2.94
N SER A 299 36.77 -16.13 1.62
CA SER A 299 36.74 -17.11 0.48
C SER A 299 35.76 -18.29 0.65
N SER A 300 34.82 -18.64 -0.26
CA SER A 300 34.90 -18.82 -1.73
C SER A 300 33.51 -18.83 -2.43
N THR A 301 33.28 -18.03 -3.49
CA THR A 301 33.25 -18.39 -4.95
C THR A 301 31.99 -19.18 -5.40
N CYS A 302 30.97 -18.54 -6.00
CA CYS A 302 30.77 -18.11 -7.41
C CYS A 302 30.50 -19.23 -8.44
N THR A 303 29.35 -19.18 -9.12
CA THR A 303 29.02 -19.31 -10.58
C THR A 303 27.57 -19.80 -10.70
N ASP A 304 26.61 -19.03 -11.23
CA ASP A 304 26.38 -18.56 -12.61
C ASP A 304 25.91 -19.66 -13.59
N SER A 305 24.95 -19.28 -14.44
CA SER A 305 24.47 -19.89 -15.69
C SER A 305 23.30 -20.90 -15.67
N ALA A 306 22.18 -20.40 -16.22
CA ALA A 306 21.48 -20.91 -17.41
C ALA A 306 20.50 -22.11 -17.31
N THR A 307 19.22 -21.78 -17.59
CA THR A 307 18.32 -22.45 -18.55
C THR A 307 17.95 -23.92 -18.30
N ARG A 308 16.67 -24.18 -17.98
CA ARG A 308 15.73 -24.95 -18.83
C ARG A 308 14.40 -25.27 -18.13
N ASP A 309 13.34 -25.14 -18.94
CA ASP A 309 12.01 -25.71 -18.80
C ASP A 309 11.99 -27.21 -18.42
N ILE A 310 10.79 -27.65 -18.00
CA ILE A 310 10.24 -29.01 -17.78
C ILE A 310 9.88 -29.18 -16.29
N SER A 311 8.65 -28.87 -15.86
CA SER A 311 7.38 -29.62 -16.03
C SER A 311 7.12 -30.60 -14.88
N GLU A 312 5.85 -30.57 -14.44
CA GLU A 312 5.14 -31.53 -13.58
C GLU A 312 5.47 -31.56 -12.08
N GLY A 313 4.58 -30.90 -11.32
CA GLY A 313 3.58 -31.66 -10.58
C GLY A 313 3.95 -32.09 -9.17
N GLY A 314 3.22 -31.56 -8.20
CA GLY A 314 2.85 -32.32 -7.01
C GLY A 314 3.27 -31.71 -5.68
N GLU A 315 2.24 -31.43 -4.89
CA GLU A 315 2.22 -31.50 -3.42
C GLU A 315 2.64 -30.24 -2.64
N SER A 316 1.62 -29.53 -2.16
CA SER A 316 1.66 -28.40 -1.24
C SER A 316 1.69 -28.90 0.22
N PRO A 317 2.52 -28.35 1.11
CA PRO A 317 2.44 -28.64 2.54
C PRO A 317 1.49 -27.65 3.24
N VAL A 318 0.55 -28.23 3.99
CA VAL A 318 -0.40 -27.58 4.92
C VAL A 318 0.36 -26.89 6.04
N VAL A 319 0.13 -25.58 6.22
CA VAL A 319 0.64 -24.81 7.37
C VAL A 319 -0.46 -24.69 8.42
N GLN A 320 -0.22 -25.29 9.59
CA GLN A 320 -1.04 -25.15 10.79
C GLN A 320 -0.75 -23.78 11.43
N SER A 321 -1.81 -23.04 11.77
CA SER A 321 -1.72 -21.85 12.63
C SER A 321 -1.92 -22.29 14.07
N ASP A 322 -0.99 -21.87 14.93
CA ASP A 322 -0.99 -22.10 16.38
C ASP A 322 -1.67 -20.91 17.06
N GLU A 323 -2.63 -21.19 17.93
CA GLU A 323 -3.40 -20.21 18.70
C GLU A 323 -3.09 -20.39 20.19
N GLU A 324 -2.35 -19.45 20.79
CA GLU A 324 -2.10 -19.40 22.23
C GLU A 324 -3.12 -18.49 22.93
N GLU A 325 -4.02 -19.10 23.70
CA GLU A 325 -4.97 -18.46 24.59
C GLU A 325 -4.38 -18.37 26.01
N VAL A 326 -4.02 -17.17 26.48
CA VAL A 326 -3.46 -16.96 27.82
C VAL A 326 -4.59 -16.67 28.82
N GLN A 327 -5.03 -17.71 29.52
CA GLN A 327 -5.93 -17.63 30.68
C GLN A 327 -5.10 -17.43 31.97
N VAL A 328 -5.31 -16.31 32.66
CA VAL A 328 -4.75 -16.05 33.99
C VAL A 328 -5.82 -16.25 35.05
N ASP A 329 -5.93 -17.48 35.55
CA ASP A 329 -6.54 -17.78 36.85
C ASP A 329 -5.46 -17.68 37.94
N THR A 330 -5.63 -16.78 38.90
CA THR A 330 -4.90 -16.85 40.17
C THR A 330 -5.83 -16.44 41.31
N ALA A 331 -6.65 -17.40 41.72
CA ALA A 331 -7.33 -17.41 43.00
C ALA A 331 -6.31 -17.71 44.12
N LEU A 332 -6.08 -16.75 45.02
CA LEU A 332 -5.55 -17.03 46.35
C LEU A 332 -6.11 -16.03 47.36
N ALA A 333 -7.28 -16.37 47.90
CA ALA A 333 -7.81 -15.84 49.14
C ALA A 333 -7.20 -16.61 50.34
N THR A 334 -7.30 -16.00 51.53
CA THR A 334 -6.83 -16.43 52.87
C THR A 334 -5.39 -16.01 53.17
N SER A 335 -5.14 -15.09 54.10
CA SER A 335 -5.46 -15.26 55.52
C SER A 335 -5.20 -13.97 56.32
N HIS A 336 -6.13 -13.64 57.24
CA HIS A 336 -5.98 -13.02 58.58
C HIS A 336 -5.01 -11.82 58.76
N THR A 337 -5.34 -10.71 59.43
CA THR A 337 -5.90 -10.61 60.80
C THR A 337 -6.19 -9.13 61.14
N ASP A 338 -7.34 -8.86 61.77
CA ASP A 338 -7.66 -7.88 62.82
C ASP A 338 -7.08 -6.44 62.81
N ARG A 339 -7.96 -5.42 62.84
CA ARG A 339 -8.44 -4.76 64.09
C ARG A 339 -9.12 -3.40 63.83
N GLU A 340 -10.45 -3.42 63.83
CA GLU A 340 -11.36 -2.56 64.61
C GLU A 340 -11.05 -1.07 64.88
N ALA A 341 -11.84 -0.17 64.26
CA ALA A 341 -12.53 0.95 64.93
C ALA A 341 -13.56 1.64 63.99
N THR A 342 -14.79 1.69 64.48
CA THR A 342 -16.07 2.30 64.04
C THR A 342 -16.05 3.71 63.40
N PRO A 343 -16.97 4.03 62.47
CA PRO A 343 -17.45 5.38 62.21
C PRO A 343 -18.84 5.60 62.85
N ASP A 344 -18.97 6.65 63.66
CA ASP A 344 -20.22 7.21 64.19
C ASP A 344 -20.20 8.70 63.79
N GLY A 345 -21.13 9.17 62.96
CA GLY A 345 -22.36 9.83 63.41
C GLY A 345 -22.24 11.36 63.26
N GLY A 346 -22.97 11.96 62.31
CA GLY A 346 -23.95 13.04 62.59
C GLY A 346 -23.34 14.45 62.49
N GLU A 347 -23.63 15.22 61.45
CA GLU A 347 -24.65 16.30 61.46
C GLU A 347 -24.40 17.36 62.55
N ASP A 348 -23.89 18.55 62.17
CA ASP A 348 -24.59 19.84 62.32
C ASP A 348 -23.69 21.09 62.17
N SER A 349 -24.28 22.09 61.50
CA SER A 349 -24.20 23.55 61.74
C SER A 349 -23.01 24.42 61.27
N ASP A 350 -23.40 25.31 60.35
CA ASP A 350 -23.11 26.75 60.22
C ASP A 350 -21.67 27.29 60.06
N SER A 351 -21.37 27.71 58.83
CA SER A 351 -20.95 29.08 58.49
C SER A 351 -21.38 29.46 57.08
#